data_AF-A0A9D4QHF2-F1
#
_entry.id   AF-A0A9D4QHF2-F1
#
_cell.length_a   1.000
_cell.length_b   1.000
_cell.length_c   1.000
_cell.angle_alpha   90.00
_cell.angle_beta   90.00
_cell.angle_gamma   90.00
#
_symmetry.space_group_name_H-M   'P 1'
#
loop_
_entity.id
_entity.type
_entity.pdbx_description
1 polymer ?
#
loop_
_entity_poly.entity_id
_entity_poly.type
_entity_poly.pdbx_seq_one_letter_code
_entity_poly.pdbx_strand_id
1 'polypeptide(L)'
;MLPYGRTATWPQRHNKHHRQSAYHEWRRIIDKTTDFIWDQVRPSLPPKRKKVPTQEGKVLVLGDVTVPEECKRLLVKGPKYATAPLLTPVDNVVHSREIGAKVVDEFRARCVTECVDVVARTGEPKR
;
A
#
# COMPACT_ATOMS: atom_id res chain seq x y z
N MET A 1 -35.14 -9.03 62.08
CA MET A 1 -35.72 -8.36 60.90
C MET A 1 -34.89 -7.12 60.59
N LEU A 2 -34.04 -7.17 59.57
CA LEU A 2 -33.28 -6.01 59.09
C LEU A 2 -33.85 -5.61 57.72
N PRO A 3 -34.07 -4.32 57.45
CA PRO A 3 -34.68 -3.88 56.20
C PRO A 3 -33.66 -3.94 55.06
N TYR A 4 -34.03 -4.69 54.02
CA TYR A 4 -33.52 -4.56 52.68
C TYR A 4 -33.77 -3.15 52.16
N GLY A 5 -32.75 -2.52 51.54
CA GLY A 5 -33.00 -1.34 50.72
C GLY A 5 -31.80 -0.42 50.55
N ARG A 6 -30.95 -0.72 49.56
CA ARG A 6 -30.28 0.30 48.74
C ARG A 6 -29.61 -0.37 47.55
N THR A 7 -30.32 -0.40 46.42
CA THR A 7 -29.71 -0.67 45.12
C THR A 7 -28.90 0.56 44.73
N ALA A 8 -27.58 0.43 44.77
CA ALA A 8 -26.67 1.41 44.19
C ALA A 8 -26.79 1.31 42.65
N THR A 9 -27.52 2.23 42.04
CA THR A 9 -27.48 2.43 40.59
C THR A 9 -26.24 3.24 40.25
N TRP A 10 -25.22 2.58 39.67
CA TRP A 10 -24.06 3.26 39.13
C TRP A 10 -24.50 4.13 37.92
N PRO A 11 -24.21 5.44 37.90
CA PRO A 11 -24.44 6.24 36.70
C PRO A 11 -23.37 5.87 35.66
N GLN A 12 -23.72 4.92 34.80
CA GLN A 12 -22.88 4.49 33.70
C GLN A 12 -23.27 5.26 32.44
N ARG A 13 -22.86 6.52 32.31
CA ARG A 13 -22.95 7.31 31.08
C ARG A 13 -22.01 8.50 31.15
N HIS A 14 -21.43 8.86 30.01
CA HIS A 14 -20.47 9.95 29.75
C HIS A 14 -18.99 9.60 29.91
N ASN A 15 -18.46 8.77 29.00
CA ASN A 15 -17.01 8.82 28.72
C ASN A 15 -16.60 8.39 27.29
N LYS A 16 -17.52 8.42 26.32
CA LYS A 16 -17.21 8.08 24.92
C LYS A 16 -16.64 9.28 24.13
N HIS A 17 -17.11 10.50 24.39
CA HIS A 17 -16.68 11.70 23.67
C HIS A 17 -15.26 12.19 24.03
N HIS A 18 -14.86 12.07 25.31
CA HIS A 18 -13.48 12.43 25.71
C HIS A 18 -12.41 11.54 25.07
N ARG A 19 -12.71 10.25 24.87
CA ARG A 19 -11.76 9.32 24.23
C ARG A 19 -11.53 9.61 22.75
N GLN A 20 -12.57 10.01 22.03
CA GLN A 20 -12.44 10.44 20.62
C GLN A 20 -11.65 11.76 20.53
N SER A 21 -11.96 12.73 21.41
CA SER A 21 -11.23 14.00 21.47
C SER A 21 -9.73 13.81 21.75
N ALA A 22 -9.38 12.99 22.74
CA ALA A 22 -7.99 12.69 23.07
C ALA A 22 -7.29 12.00 21.88
N TYR A 23 -7.91 11.00 21.25
CA TYR A 23 -7.32 10.32 20.09
C TYR A 23 -7.01 11.29 18.94
N HIS A 24 -7.91 12.22 18.63
CA HIS A 24 -7.68 13.22 17.58
C HIS A 24 -6.54 14.18 17.94
N GLU A 25 -6.43 14.57 19.21
CA GLU A 25 -5.32 15.38 19.70
C GLU A 25 -3.98 14.65 19.62
N TRP A 26 -3.93 13.40 20.07
CA TRP A 26 -2.75 12.53 19.94
C TRP A 26 -2.33 12.36 18.49
N ARG A 27 -3.27 12.10 17.58
CA ARG A 27 -3.00 11.97 16.15
C ARG A 27 -2.42 13.26 15.58
N ARG A 28 -2.98 14.42 15.95
CA ARG A 28 -2.46 15.73 15.53
C ARG A 28 -1.03 15.98 16.02
N ILE A 29 -0.70 15.56 17.24
CA ILE A 29 0.66 15.68 17.79
C ILE A 29 1.61 14.75 17.03
N ILE A 30 1.21 13.51 16.76
CA ILE A 30 2.01 12.54 15.99
C ILE A 30 2.29 13.08 14.58
N ASP A 31 1.28 13.59 13.89
CA ASP A 31 1.44 14.14 12.54
C ASP A 31 2.45 15.29 12.54
N LYS A 32 2.27 16.27 13.44
CA LYS A 32 3.20 17.41 13.58
C LYS A 32 4.63 16.99 13.95
N THR A 33 4.76 16.01 14.84
CA THR A 33 6.07 15.53 15.30
C THR A 33 6.77 14.76 14.19
N THR A 34 6.02 13.97 13.42
CA THR A 34 6.53 13.24 12.26
C THR A 34 7.02 14.20 11.19
N ASP A 35 6.24 15.23 10.88
CA ASP A 35 6.64 16.26 9.92
C ASP A 35 7.89 17.00 10.38
N PHE A 36 7.95 17.40 11.65
CA PHE A 36 9.14 18.05 12.21
C PHE A 36 10.38 17.15 12.13
N ILE A 37 10.29 15.89 12.54
CA ILE A 37 11.39 14.94 12.45
C ILE A 37 11.79 14.75 10.99
N TRP A 38 10.82 14.64 10.09
CA TRP A 38 11.08 14.48 8.66
C TRP A 38 11.83 15.68 8.09
N ASP A 39 11.46 16.90 8.45
CA ASP A 39 12.15 18.12 8.00
C ASP A 39 13.59 18.20 8.53
N GLN A 40 13.86 17.68 9.74
CA GLN A 40 15.22 17.60 10.28
C GLN A 40 16.05 16.50 9.62
N VAL A 41 15.46 15.32 9.38
CA VAL A 41 16.18 14.14 8.87
C VAL A 41 16.36 14.21 7.35
N ARG A 42 15.37 14.69 6.60
CA ARG A 42 15.35 14.70 5.13
C ARG A 42 16.59 15.33 4.47
N PRO A 43 17.17 16.44 4.97
CA PRO A 43 18.39 17.01 4.40
C PRO A 43 19.63 16.12 4.57
N SER A 44 19.65 15.28 5.62
CA SER A 44 20.75 14.34 5.88
C SER A 44 20.58 13.00 5.16
N LEU A 45 19.38 12.72 4.63
CA LEU A 45 19.17 11.53 3.83
C LEU A 45 19.94 11.67 2.51
N PRO A 46 20.61 10.61 2.04
CA PRO A 46 21.27 10.64 0.75
C PRO A 46 20.23 11.00 -0.32
N PRO A 47 20.58 11.86 -1.30
CA PRO A 47 19.67 12.21 -2.38
C PRO A 47 19.17 10.92 -3.00
N LYS A 48 17.86 10.86 -3.31
CA LYS A 48 17.22 9.73 -3.99
C LYS A 48 18.17 9.28 -5.08
N ARG A 49 18.81 8.11 -4.91
CA ARG A 49 19.70 7.56 -5.92
C ARG A 49 18.88 7.58 -7.20
N LYS A 50 19.37 8.27 -8.25
CA LYS A 50 18.75 8.20 -9.58
C LYS A 50 18.42 6.73 -9.79
N LYS A 51 17.17 6.42 -10.14
CA LYS A 51 16.74 5.02 -10.37
C LYS A 51 17.77 4.42 -11.31
N VAL A 52 18.71 3.66 -10.77
CA VAL A 52 19.71 2.98 -11.58
C VAL A 52 18.85 2.05 -12.43
N PRO A 53 18.94 2.11 -13.76
CA PRO A 53 18.23 1.15 -14.60
C PRO A 53 18.48 -0.23 -14.01
N THR A 54 17.42 -0.97 -13.71
CA THR A 54 17.56 -2.33 -13.21
C THR A 54 18.49 -3.03 -14.17
N GLN A 55 19.67 -3.44 -13.69
CA GLN A 55 20.62 -4.11 -14.56
C GLN A 55 19.93 -5.37 -15.08
N GLU A 56 19.80 -5.46 -16.39
CA GLU A 56 19.29 -6.63 -17.06
C GLU A 56 20.19 -7.83 -16.69
N GLY A 57 19.56 -8.90 -16.20
CA GLY A 57 20.26 -10.10 -15.79
C GLY A 57 20.69 -10.95 -16.99
N LYS A 58 21.68 -11.82 -16.79
CA LYS A 58 22.08 -12.80 -17.80
C LYS A 58 21.19 -14.03 -17.70
N VAL A 59 20.45 -14.35 -18.76
CA VAL A 59 19.69 -15.60 -18.86
C VAL A 59 20.61 -16.68 -19.43
N LEU A 60 20.86 -17.73 -18.65
CA LEU A 60 21.56 -18.93 -19.09
C LEU A 60 20.53 -20.01 -19.36
N VAL A 61 20.49 -20.50 -20.59
CA VAL A 61 19.67 -21.67 -20.96
C VAL A 61 20.56 -22.90 -20.79
N LEU A 62 20.10 -23.86 -19.99
CA LEU A 62 20.80 -25.12 -19.77
C LEU A 62 20.28 -26.17 -20.76
N GLY A 63 21.17 -26.74 -21.57
CA GLY A 63 20.85 -27.78 -22.57
C GLY A 63 20.37 -27.25 -23.92
N ASP A 64 19.89 -28.17 -24.78
CA ASP A 64 19.52 -27.90 -26.17
C ASP A 64 18.05 -27.50 -26.34
N VAL A 65 17.52 -26.71 -25.40
CA VAL A 65 16.13 -26.24 -25.44
C VAL A 65 16.06 -24.83 -26.02
N THR A 66 15.26 -24.64 -27.06
CA THR A 66 15.00 -23.31 -27.61
C THR A 66 13.95 -22.59 -26.78
N VAL A 67 14.36 -21.51 -26.10
CA VAL A 67 13.44 -20.61 -25.39
C VAL A 67 12.95 -19.51 -26.34
N PRO A 68 11.64 -19.28 -26.48
CA PRO A 68 11.10 -18.16 -27.26
C PRO A 68 11.66 -16.81 -26.81
N GLU A 69 11.87 -15.90 -27.76
CA GLU A 69 12.53 -14.61 -27.50
C GLU A 69 11.72 -13.71 -26.55
N GLU A 70 10.40 -13.84 -26.57
CA GLU A 70 9.50 -13.19 -25.62
C GLU A 70 9.75 -13.62 -24.17
N CYS A 71 9.93 -14.93 -23.95
CA CYS A 71 10.25 -15.47 -22.63
C CYS A 71 11.64 -15.04 -22.16
N LYS A 72 12.64 -15.02 -23.06
CA LYS A 72 13.99 -14.51 -22.72
C LYS A 72 13.94 -13.06 -22.29
N ARG A 73 13.24 -12.20 -23.02
CA ARG A 73 13.07 -10.77 -22.67
C ARG A 73 12.43 -10.56 -21.30
N LEU A 74 11.53 -11.46 -20.86
CA LEU A 74 10.97 -11.43 -19.51
C LEU A 74 11.94 -11.93 -18.46
N LEU A 75 12.62 -13.05 -18.72
CA LEU A 75 13.58 -13.66 -17.80
C LEU A 75 14.78 -12.76 -17.50
N VAL A 76 15.22 -11.95 -18.47
CA VAL A 76 16.29 -10.95 -18.31
C VAL A 76 15.92 -9.88 -17.25
N LYS A 77 14.62 -9.58 -17.07
CA LYS A 77 14.17 -8.63 -16.05
C LYS A 77 14.20 -9.21 -14.63
N GLY A 78 14.40 -10.52 -14.52
CA GLY A 78 14.46 -11.26 -13.25
C GLY A 78 13.16 -11.96 -12.87
N PRO A 79 13.20 -12.85 -11.86
CA PRO A 79 12.10 -13.77 -11.52
C PRO A 79 10.80 -13.07 -11.12
N LYS A 80 10.87 -11.83 -10.62
CA LYS A 80 9.70 -11.01 -10.29
C LYS A 80 8.79 -10.73 -11.50
N TYR A 81 9.35 -10.71 -12.70
CA TYR A 81 8.62 -10.41 -13.94
C TYR A 81 8.18 -11.66 -14.69
N ALA A 82 8.63 -12.85 -14.28
CA ALA A 82 8.26 -14.12 -14.92
C ALA A 82 6.84 -14.56 -14.56
N THR A 83 6.31 -14.14 -13.40
CA THR A 83 4.98 -14.53 -12.90
C THR A 83 3.93 -13.44 -13.04
N ALA A 84 4.31 -12.26 -13.55
CA ALA A 84 3.35 -11.18 -13.74
C ALA A 84 2.45 -11.51 -14.95
N PRO A 85 1.12 -11.50 -14.81
CA PRO A 85 0.23 -11.76 -15.92
C PRO A 85 0.38 -10.64 -16.96
N LEU A 86 0.48 -11.02 -18.24
CA LEU A 86 0.48 -10.09 -19.36
C LEU A 86 -0.94 -9.60 -19.59
N LEU A 87 -1.37 -8.63 -18.79
CA LEU A 87 -2.70 -8.03 -18.87
C LEU A 87 -2.65 -6.77 -19.74
N THR A 88 -3.68 -6.57 -20.57
CA THR A 88 -3.87 -5.29 -21.26
C THR A 88 -4.18 -4.20 -20.22
N PRO A 89 -4.02 -2.90 -20.57
CA PRO A 89 -4.39 -1.82 -19.65
C PRO A 89 -5.84 -1.94 -19.15
N VAL A 90 -6.77 -2.37 -20.01
CA VAL A 90 -8.17 -2.60 -19.65
C VAL A 90 -8.28 -3.75 -18.65
N ASP A 91 -7.61 -4.88 -18.92
CA ASP A 91 -7.63 -6.04 -18.03
C ASP A 91 -6.99 -5.74 -16.66
N ASN A 92 -5.96 -4.88 -16.62
CA ASN A 92 -5.37 -4.43 -15.36
C ASN A 92 -6.39 -3.65 -14.50
N VAL A 93 -7.25 -2.83 -15.11
CA VAL A 93 -8.33 -2.11 -14.39
C VAL A 93 -9.37 -3.09 -13.88
N VAL A 94 -9.77 -4.06 -14.70
CA VAL A 94 -10.72 -5.12 -14.29
C VAL A 94 -10.15 -5.90 -13.11
N HIS A 95 -8.90 -6.36 -13.22
CA HIS A 95 -8.22 -7.09 -12.14
C HIS A 95 -8.11 -6.26 -10.86
N SER A 96 -7.81 -4.97 -10.97
CA SER A 96 -7.77 -4.06 -9.82
C SER A 96 -9.13 -3.93 -9.12
N ARG A 97 -10.23 -3.91 -9.88
CA ARG A 97 -11.59 -3.90 -9.33
C ARG A 97 -11.93 -5.21 -8.63
N GLU A 98 -11.54 -6.35 -9.21
CA GLU A 98 -11.73 -7.67 -8.59
C GLU A 98 -11.00 -7.81 -7.26
N ILE A 99 -9.76 -7.30 -7.18
CA ILE A 99 -9.01 -7.24 -5.93
C ILE A 99 -9.74 -6.34 -4.93
N GLY A 100 -10.12 -5.12 -5.35
CA GLY A 100 -10.84 -4.18 -4.51
C GLY A 100 -12.16 -4.74 -3.95
N ALA A 101 -12.87 -5.58 -4.70
CA ALA A 101 -14.09 -6.24 -4.24
C ALA A 101 -13.84 -7.21 -3.06
N LYS A 102 -12.64 -7.80 -2.97
CA LYS A 102 -12.24 -8.72 -1.89
C LYS A 102 -11.66 -8.00 -0.66
N VAL A 103 -11.38 -6.70 -0.77
CA VAL A 103 -10.85 -5.89 0.33
C VAL A 103 -12.00 -5.41 1.22
N VAL A 104 -11.73 -5.33 2.53
CA VAL A 104 -12.65 -4.78 3.54
C VAL A 104 -13.09 -3.37 3.13
N ASP A 105 -14.39 -3.07 3.27
CA ASP A 105 -15.02 -1.83 2.78
C ASP A 105 -14.25 -0.54 3.15
N GLU A 106 -13.69 -0.48 4.37
CA GLU A 106 -12.89 0.64 4.86
C GLU A 106 -11.68 0.97 3.97
N PHE A 107 -11.07 -0.04 3.33
CA PHE A 107 -9.88 0.11 2.49
C PHE A 107 -10.16 -0.03 1.00
N ARG A 108 -11.38 -0.39 0.59
CA ARG A 108 -11.73 -0.64 -0.82
C ARG A 108 -11.44 0.56 -1.71
N ALA A 109 -11.87 1.76 -1.31
CA ALA A 109 -11.67 2.98 -2.09
C ALA A 109 -10.17 3.31 -2.27
N ARG A 110 -9.37 3.09 -1.22
CA ARG A 110 -7.92 3.30 -1.26
C ARG A 110 -7.22 2.27 -2.16
N CYS A 111 -7.62 1.00 -2.07
CA CYS A 111 -7.08 -0.07 -2.91
C CYS A 111 -7.32 0.21 -4.40
N VAL A 112 -8.53 0.62 -4.77
CA VAL A 112 -8.86 0.93 -6.18
C VAL A 112 -8.08 2.17 -6.68
N THR A 113 -8.01 3.24 -5.89
CA THR A 113 -7.31 4.47 -6.28
C THR A 113 -5.81 4.27 -6.44
N GLU A 114 -5.15 3.57 -5.51
CA GLU A 114 -3.72 3.27 -5.61
C GLU A 114 -3.41 2.35 -6.81
N CYS A 115 -4.30 1.41 -7.15
CA CYS A 115 -4.13 0.56 -8.33
C CYS A 115 -4.34 1.30 -9.66
N VAL A 116 -5.32 2.22 -9.74
CA VAL A 116 -5.60 3.00 -10.96
C VAL A 116 -4.46 3.98 -11.27
N ASP A 117 -3.85 4.57 -10.25
CA ASP A 117 -2.70 5.48 -10.38
C ASP A 117 -1.50 4.80 -11.06
N VAL A 118 -1.32 3.49 -10.84
CA VAL A 118 -0.25 2.72 -11.48
C VAL A 118 -0.56 2.47 -12.96
N VAL A 119 -1.82 2.21 -13.30
CA VAL A 119 -2.26 1.97 -14.69
C VAL A 119 -2.16 3.25 -15.53
N ALA A 120 -2.56 4.39 -14.99
CA ALA A 120 -2.47 5.68 -15.69
C ALA A 120 -1.01 6.02 -16.06
N ARG A 121 -0.06 5.75 -15.16
CA ARG A 121 1.37 6.02 -15.38
C ARG A 121 2.05 5.04 -16.36
N THR A 122 1.46 3.87 -16.61
CA THR A 122 1.97 2.92 -17.60
C THR A 122 1.60 3.27 -19.04
N GLY A 123 0.60 4.14 -19.25
CA GLY A 123 0.19 4.60 -20.59
C GLY A 123 0.86 5.89 -21.06
N GLU A 124 1.51 6.64 -20.18
CA GLU A 124 2.18 7.88 -20.55
C GLU A 124 3.57 7.61 -21.14
N PRO A 125 3.92 8.17 -22.32
CA PRO A 125 5.28 8.13 -22.82
C PRO A 125 6.18 8.85 -21.82
N LYS A 126 7.26 8.19 -21.39
CA LYS A 126 8.28 8.81 -20.52
C LYS A 126 8.83 10.04 -21.23
N ARG A 127 8.47 11.24 -20.75
CA ARG A 127 9.15 12.50 -21.07
C ARG A 127 10.53 12.53 -20.43
#